data_AF-A0A352Z8P8-F1
#
_entry.id   AF-A0A352Z8P8-F1
#
_cell.length_a   1.000
_cell.length_b   1.000
_cell.length_c   1.000
_cell.angle_alpha   90.00
_cell.angle_beta   90.00
_cell.angle_gamma   90.00
#
_symmetry.space_group_name_H-M   'P 1'
#
loop_
_entity.id
_entity.type
_entity.pdbx_description
1 polymer ?
#
loop_
_entity_poly.entity_id
_entity_poly.type
_entity_poly.pdbx_seq_one_letter_code
_entity_poly.pdbx_strand_id
1 'polypeptide(L)'
;MKEKEVITAKPERSESKLGTLLIKRLLGRILIDGRFISKKDLEKSLALQKRTNEQLGAILVRMGILDSSALDAALSIQRDLASPEDAIKLAAGTRRLLGELLLQARHISKQDLESVLEEQQKTGEKLGELLKRRGLLTEGELKAVLAFQKQQGIEKPVTRKLRLGELLVATNQITRKQLEDALKKQKVSRKRIGEILIEEGHVKPQQVDYVLKLQHKLVTAALIAVLSIAGTVIPKKAYTAGPSISGSAKVVVTARVMPCAQLKILSQSMELVITNRDIARGYVDIPAASRIEIKNNNPAGCLLVFEGLGGPMNFIKGVYVRGGGREVYMESGGWMTQPYTRTPMTMELSYRFVLSQDAKPGTYNWPLTISVRHV
;
A
#
# COMPACT_ATOMS: atom_id res chain seq x y z
N MET A 1 45.48 28.69 -17.53
CA MET A 1 44.22 29.03 -16.83
C MET A 1 43.03 28.56 -17.67
N LYS A 2 42.37 27.49 -17.24
CA LYS A 2 40.99 27.12 -17.59
C LYS A 2 40.58 26.01 -16.62
N GLU A 3 40.00 26.41 -15.49
CA GLU A 3 39.37 25.52 -14.52
C GLU A 3 38.09 24.92 -15.11
N LYS A 4 37.92 23.61 -14.95
CA LYS A 4 36.69 22.89 -15.26
C LYS A 4 35.83 22.85 -14.00
N GLU A 5 34.69 23.54 -14.02
CA GLU A 5 33.64 23.37 -13.01
C GLU A 5 33.04 21.96 -13.10
N VAL A 6 33.12 21.23 -11.99
CA VAL A 6 32.47 19.93 -11.78
C VAL A 6 31.09 20.19 -11.19
N ILE A 7 30.05 20.03 -12.02
CA ILE A 7 28.64 20.09 -11.59
C ILE A 7 28.34 18.81 -10.79
N THR A 8 28.24 18.94 -9.46
CA THR A 8 27.75 17.90 -8.55
C THR A 8 26.22 17.96 -8.49
N ALA A 9 25.54 17.07 -9.22
CA ALA A 9 24.09 16.92 -9.15
C ALA A 9 23.70 16.07 -7.92
N LYS A 10 23.07 16.71 -6.93
CA LYS A 10 22.41 16.07 -5.78
C LYS A 10 21.15 15.29 -6.22
N PRO A 11 20.94 14.02 -5.81
CA PRO A 11 19.68 13.33 -6.05
C PRO A 11 18.78 13.43 -4.80
N GLU A 12 17.89 14.42 -4.73
CA GLU A 12 16.88 14.46 -3.67
C GLU A 12 15.52 14.90 -4.23
N ARG A 13 14.52 14.00 -4.19
CA ARG A 13 13.06 14.21 -3.94
C ARG A 13 12.10 13.22 -4.62
N SER A 14 12.55 12.34 -5.53
CA SER A 14 11.65 11.36 -6.19
C SER A 14 11.41 10.07 -5.37
N GLU A 15 12.36 9.67 -4.53
CA GLU A 15 12.28 8.44 -3.72
C GLU A 15 11.24 8.50 -2.60
N SER A 16 10.94 9.70 -2.06
CA SER A 16 10.00 9.84 -0.93
C SER A 16 8.54 9.56 -1.31
N LYS A 17 8.13 9.88 -2.55
CA LYS A 17 6.75 9.64 -3.03
C LYS A 17 6.52 8.18 -3.41
N LEU A 18 7.52 7.51 -3.99
CA LEU A 18 7.50 6.06 -4.27
C LEU A 18 7.51 5.24 -2.97
N GLY A 19 8.33 5.65 -1.99
CA GLY A 19 8.31 5.08 -0.64
C GLY A 19 6.93 5.18 0.00
N THR A 20 6.28 6.35 -0.06
CA THR A 20 4.94 6.56 0.54
C THR A 20 3.84 5.69 -0.10
N LEU A 21 3.91 5.46 -1.42
CA LEU A 21 2.95 4.62 -2.17
C LEU A 21 3.17 3.11 -1.93
N LEU A 22 4.42 2.68 -1.77
CA LEU A 22 4.76 1.33 -1.32
C LEU A 22 4.33 1.12 0.13
N ILE A 23 4.59 2.07 1.03
CA ILE A 23 4.25 2.01 2.46
C ILE A 23 2.73 1.87 2.70
N LYS A 24 1.89 2.55 1.90
CA LYS A 24 0.42 2.38 1.98
C LYS A 24 -0.07 1.00 1.51
N ARG A 25 0.67 0.32 0.62
CA ARG A 25 0.41 -1.08 0.24
C ARG A 25 0.89 -2.08 1.29
N LEU A 26 1.82 -1.71 2.17
CA LEU A 26 2.39 -2.61 3.17
C LEU A 26 1.39 -2.94 4.29
N LEU A 27 0.64 -1.96 4.83
CA LEU A 27 -0.21 -2.24 6.00
C LEU A 27 -1.31 -3.28 5.70
N GLY A 28 -2.05 -3.13 4.60
CA GLY A 28 -3.08 -4.11 4.22
C GLY A 28 -2.51 -5.51 3.98
N ARG A 29 -1.29 -5.60 3.42
CA ARG A 29 -0.60 -6.87 3.19
C ARG A 29 -0.10 -7.49 4.49
N ILE A 30 0.49 -6.72 5.39
CA ILE A 30 0.91 -7.17 6.72
C ILE A 30 -0.29 -7.72 7.51
N LEU A 31 -1.43 -7.02 7.44
CA LEU A 31 -2.63 -7.45 8.14
C LEU A 31 -3.21 -8.75 7.56
N ILE A 32 -3.13 -8.97 6.25
CA ILE A 32 -3.53 -10.23 5.63
C ILE A 32 -2.53 -11.36 5.94
N ASP A 33 -1.24 -11.12 5.68
CA ASP A 33 -0.18 -12.11 5.80
C ASP A 33 -0.02 -12.57 7.27
N GLY A 34 -0.14 -11.64 8.22
CA GLY A 34 -0.19 -11.92 9.65
C GLY A 34 -1.53 -12.47 10.16
N ARG A 35 -2.53 -12.64 9.29
CA ARG A 35 -3.89 -13.09 9.63
C ARG A 35 -4.54 -12.24 10.74
N PHE A 36 -4.32 -10.93 10.64
CA PHE A 36 -5.06 -9.94 11.40
C PHE A 36 -6.44 -9.68 10.80
N ILE A 37 -6.53 -9.73 9.46
CA ILE A 37 -7.77 -9.50 8.72
C ILE A 37 -7.90 -10.52 7.57
N SER A 38 -9.13 -10.83 7.16
CA SER A 38 -9.33 -11.62 5.93
C SER A 38 -9.30 -10.73 4.67
N LYS A 39 -9.15 -11.35 3.50
CA LYS A 39 -9.27 -10.65 2.21
C LYS A 39 -10.64 -9.96 2.07
N LYS A 40 -11.71 -10.63 2.52
CA LYS A 40 -13.08 -10.10 2.52
C LYS A 40 -13.21 -8.87 3.42
N ASP A 41 -12.55 -8.89 4.57
CA ASP A 41 -12.55 -7.77 5.51
C ASP A 41 -11.78 -6.57 4.96
N LEU A 42 -10.65 -6.80 4.29
CA LEU A 42 -9.90 -5.74 3.62
C LEU A 42 -10.72 -5.09 2.50
N GLU A 43 -11.37 -5.88 1.64
CA GLU A 43 -12.20 -5.39 0.54
C GLU A 43 -13.35 -4.50 1.05
N LYS A 44 -14.06 -4.96 2.08
CA LYS A 44 -15.12 -4.17 2.75
C LYS A 44 -14.56 -2.86 3.33
N SER A 45 -13.43 -2.92 4.02
CA SER A 45 -12.82 -1.77 4.67
C SER A 45 -12.30 -0.74 3.67
N LEU A 46 -11.76 -1.18 2.53
CA LEU A 46 -11.34 -0.31 1.42
C LEU A 46 -12.54 0.36 0.73
N ALA A 47 -13.67 -0.34 0.60
CA ALA A 47 -14.89 0.25 0.05
C ALA A 47 -15.43 1.38 0.93
N LEU A 48 -15.39 1.21 2.25
CA LEU A 48 -15.74 2.25 3.21
C LEU A 48 -14.72 3.41 3.18
N GLN A 49 -13.43 3.10 3.07
CA GLN A 49 -12.37 4.10 3.01
C GLN A 49 -12.56 5.10 1.86
N LYS A 50 -12.98 4.61 0.69
CA LYS A 50 -13.26 5.45 -0.48
C LYS A 50 -14.43 6.41 -0.28
N ARG A 51 -15.39 6.06 0.59
CA ARG A 51 -16.60 6.86 0.84
C ARG A 51 -16.42 7.86 1.96
N THR A 52 -15.69 7.47 3.02
CA THR A 52 -15.54 8.29 4.22
C THR A 52 -14.22 9.06 4.29
N ASN A 53 -13.27 8.72 3.39
CA ASN A 53 -11.90 9.26 3.37
C ASN A 53 -11.11 9.06 4.69
N GLU A 54 -11.55 8.13 5.54
CA GLU A 54 -10.88 7.78 6.79
C GLU A 54 -9.61 6.94 6.57
N GLN A 55 -8.81 6.78 7.62
CA GLN A 55 -7.66 5.88 7.57
C GLN A 55 -8.11 4.41 7.65
N LEU A 56 -7.56 3.55 6.80
CA LEU A 56 -7.92 2.12 6.75
C LEU A 56 -7.80 1.42 8.12
N GLY A 57 -6.77 1.75 8.90
CA GLY A 57 -6.59 1.22 10.25
C GLY A 57 -7.74 1.61 11.20
N ALA A 58 -8.16 2.87 11.18
CA ALA A 58 -9.29 3.35 11.99
C ALA A 58 -10.61 2.68 11.59
N ILE A 59 -10.82 2.44 10.30
CA ILE A 59 -12.00 1.70 9.80
C ILE A 59 -11.98 0.27 10.31
N LEU A 60 -10.85 -0.43 10.24
CA LEU A 60 -10.71 -1.81 10.70
C LEU A 60 -10.96 -1.94 12.22
N VAL A 61 -10.50 -0.97 13.00
CA VAL A 61 -10.75 -0.90 14.45
C VAL A 61 -12.23 -0.64 14.73
N ARG A 62 -12.82 0.36 14.07
CA ARG A 62 -14.24 0.70 14.22
C ARG A 62 -15.17 -0.45 13.84
N MET A 63 -14.80 -1.23 12.84
CA MET A 63 -15.55 -2.42 12.43
C MET A 63 -15.40 -3.60 13.39
N GLY A 64 -14.56 -3.50 14.43
CA GLY A 64 -14.26 -4.58 15.37
C GLY A 64 -13.46 -5.73 14.75
N ILE A 65 -12.84 -5.50 13.59
CA ILE A 65 -12.07 -6.52 12.85
C ILE A 65 -10.63 -6.56 13.38
N LEU A 66 -10.11 -5.43 13.82
CA LEU A 66 -8.74 -5.28 14.32
C LEU A 66 -8.73 -4.56 15.67
N ASP A 67 -8.04 -5.11 16.65
CA ASP A 67 -7.84 -4.43 17.93
C ASP A 67 -6.87 -3.25 17.80
N SER A 68 -7.09 -2.16 18.54
CA SER A 68 -6.20 -0.98 18.49
C SER A 68 -4.75 -1.33 18.80
N SER A 69 -4.51 -2.22 19.77
CA SER A 69 -3.16 -2.70 20.11
C SER A 69 -2.52 -3.52 18.98
N ALA A 70 -3.32 -4.29 18.24
CA ALA A 70 -2.82 -5.02 17.08
C ALA A 70 -2.47 -4.08 15.92
N LEU A 71 -3.26 -3.02 15.72
CA LEU A 71 -2.97 -1.96 14.76
C LEU A 71 -1.67 -1.23 15.13
N ASP A 72 -1.51 -0.80 16.37
CA ASP A 72 -0.30 -0.08 16.84
C ASP A 72 0.95 -0.93 16.65
N ALA A 73 0.89 -2.21 17.00
CA ALA A 73 2.00 -3.13 16.80
C ALA A 73 2.32 -3.35 15.31
N ALA A 74 1.30 -3.47 14.45
CA ALA A 74 1.51 -3.58 13.00
C ALA A 74 2.12 -2.30 12.40
N LEU A 75 1.69 -1.13 12.84
CA LEU A 75 2.26 0.16 12.43
C LEU A 75 3.71 0.32 12.90
N SER A 76 4.05 -0.18 14.09
CA SER A 76 5.40 -0.08 14.67
C SER A 76 6.49 -0.77 13.83
N ILE A 77 6.10 -1.79 13.05
CA ILE A 77 7.01 -2.58 12.20
C ILE A 77 6.82 -2.32 10.70
N GLN A 78 5.79 -1.54 10.31
CA GLN A 78 5.42 -1.34 8.91
C GLN A 78 6.57 -0.86 8.04
N ARG A 79 7.44 0.02 8.57
CA ARG A 79 8.60 0.55 7.83
C ARG A 79 9.70 -0.49 7.63
N ASP A 80 9.92 -1.34 8.62
CA ASP A 80 10.97 -2.36 8.59
C ASP A 80 10.60 -3.54 7.66
N LEU A 81 9.33 -3.67 7.29
CA LEU A 81 8.85 -4.70 6.36
C LEU A 81 8.95 -4.29 4.88
N ALA A 82 9.50 -3.11 4.59
CA ALA A 82 9.68 -2.60 3.24
C ALA A 82 10.89 -3.23 2.51
N SER A 83 11.87 -3.74 3.25
CA SER A 83 13.08 -4.41 2.73
C SER A 83 13.20 -5.82 3.30
N PRO A 84 13.72 -6.79 2.53
CA PRO A 84 13.96 -8.14 3.03
C PRO A 84 15.01 -8.17 4.14
N GLU A 85 16.05 -7.33 4.06
CA GLU A 85 17.07 -7.21 5.09
C GLU A 85 16.49 -6.70 6.41
N ASP A 86 15.64 -5.67 6.35
CA ASP A 86 14.99 -5.10 7.53
C ASP A 86 13.92 -6.04 8.12
N ALA A 87 13.20 -6.77 7.28
CA ALA A 87 12.25 -7.78 7.71
C ALA A 87 12.94 -8.98 8.38
N ILE A 88 14.14 -9.38 7.93
CA ILE A 88 14.95 -10.39 8.62
C ILE A 88 15.38 -9.89 10.00
N LYS A 89 15.75 -8.62 10.14
CA LYS A 89 16.15 -8.06 11.45
C LYS A 89 15.01 -8.20 12.48
N LEU A 90 13.75 -8.09 12.05
CA LEU A 90 12.58 -8.28 12.92
C LEU A 90 12.45 -9.70 13.50
N ALA A 91 13.06 -10.70 12.87
CA ALA A 91 13.01 -12.10 13.30
C ALA A 91 13.64 -12.36 14.68
N ALA A 92 14.24 -11.35 15.31
CA ALA A 92 14.77 -11.42 16.67
C ALA A 92 13.78 -12.01 17.68
N GLY A 93 14.12 -13.15 18.27
CA GLY A 93 13.25 -13.85 19.22
C GLY A 93 13.71 -15.28 19.49
N THR A 94 12.83 -16.08 20.11
CA THR A 94 13.09 -17.50 20.34
C THR A 94 13.27 -18.24 19.03
N ARG A 95 14.29 -19.09 18.95
CA ARG A 95 14.56 -19.91 17.77
C ARG A 95 13.44 -20.91 17.54
N ARG A 96 12.97 -20.97 16.30
CA ARG A 96 11.86 -21.82 15.86
C ARG A 96 12.34 -22.82 14.81
N LEU A 97 11.66 -23.96 14.71
CA LEU A 97 12.01 -24.99 13.74
C LEU A 97 11.65 -24.52 12.31
N LEU A 98 12.47 -24.93 11.34
CA LEU A 98 12.29 -24.53 9.93
C LEU A 98 10.91 -24.96 9.40
N GLY A 99 10.52 -26.21 9.66
CA GLY A 99 9.22 -26.75 9.26
C GLY A 99 8.04 -25.99 9.87
N GLU A 100 8.12 -25.61 11.15
CA GLU A 100 7.06 -24.84 11.82
C GLU A 100 6.90 -23.43 11.24
N LEU A 101 8.01 -22.78 10.92
CA LEU A 101 8.02 -21.44 10.30
C LEU A 101 7.31 -21.47 8.94
N LEU A 102 7.67 -22.44 8.10
CA LEU A 102 7.10 -22.61 6.77
C LEU A 102 5.62 -23.01 6.81
N LEU A 103 5.24 -23.89 7.74
CA LEU A 103 3.86 -24.32 7.94
C LEU A 103 2.97 -23.13 8.35
N GLN A 104 3.46 -22.26 9.22
CA GLN A 104 2.71 -21.10 9.69
C GLN A 104 2.56 -20.01 8.64
N ALA A 105 3.62 -19.79 7.86
CA ALA A 105 3.56 -18.95 6.67
C ALA A 105 2.65 -19.51 5.57
N ARG A 106 2.13 -20.75 5.73
CA ARG A 106 1.42 -21.53 4.71
C ARG A 106 2.22 -21.70 3.42
N HIS A 107 3.54 -21.65 3.53
CA HIS A 107 4.44 -21.93 2.41
C HIS A 107 4.48 -23.42 2.10
N ILE A 108 4.27 -24.25 3.12
CA ILE A 108 4.09 -25.71 3.00
C ILE A 108 2.83 -26.13 3.76
N SER A 109 2.17 -27.21 3.31
CA SER A 109 1.06 -27.80 4.06
C SER A 109 1.55 -28.73 5.17
N LYS A 110 0.65 -29.11 6.08
CA LYS A 110 0.94 -30.10 7.13
C LYS A 110 1.31 -31.46 6.52
N GLN A 111 0.60 -31.87 5.47
CA GLN A 111 0.86 -33.10 4.74
C GLN A 111 2.22 -33.06 4.02
N ASP A 112 2.58 -31.92 3.42
CA ASP A 112 3.90 -31.74 2.83
C ASP A 112 5.00 -31.89 3.88
N LEU A 113 4.84 -31.25 5.04
CA LEU A 113 5.81 -31.31 6.12
C LEU A 113 5.95 -32.74 6.68
N GLU A 114 4.83 -33.44 6.92
CA GLU A 114 4.83 -34.82 7.40
C GLU A 114 5.55 -35.75 6.42
N SER A 115 5.18 -35.70 5.14
CA SER A 115 5.79 -36.55 4.11
C SER A 115 7.28 -36.24 3.87
N VAL A 116 7.72 -35.00 4.12
CA VAL A 116 9.13 -34.59 4.07
C VAL A 116 9.87 -35.09 5.31
N LEU A 117 9.27 -35.05 6.50
CA LEU A 117 9.88 -35.55 7.73
C LEU A 117 10.04 -37.08 7.70
N GLU A 118 9.04 -37.80 7.18
CA GLU A 118 9.12 -39.25 6.98
C GLU A 118 10.25 -39.63 6.03
N GLU A 119 10.42 -38.90 4.94
CA GLU A 119 11.52 -39.14 4.01
C GLU A 119 12.86 -38.74 4.64
N GLN A 120 12.93 -37.65 5.39
CA GLN A 120 14.14 -37.24 6.13
C GLN A 120 14.60 -38.34 7.10
N GLN A 121 13.68 -39.01 7.80
CA GLN A 121 14.02 -40.11 8.70
C GLN A 121 14.63 -41.31 7.96
N LYS A 122 14.21 -41.57 6.72
CA LYS A 122 14.71 -42.67 5.89
C LYS A 122 16.05 -42.36 5.22
N THR A 123 16.25 -41.11 4.77
CA THR A 123 17.42 -40.72 3.96
C THR A 123 18.52 -40.05 4.77
N GLY A 124 18.19 -39.47 5.93
CA GLY A 124 19.12 -38.65 6.72
C GLY A 124 19.44 -37.29 6.09
N GLU A 125 18.78 -36.91 5.00
CA GLU A 125 19.02 -35.64 4.31
C GLU A 125 18.63 -34.42 5.17
N LYS A 126 19.23 -33.26 4.89
CA LYS A 126 18.83 -32.01 5.56
C LYS A 126 17.44 -31.59 5.08
N LEU A 127 16.54 -31.31 6.01
CA LEU A 127 15.16 -30.89 5.74
C LEU A 127 15.06 -29.79 4.66
N GLY A 128 15.94 -28.78 4.71
CA GLY A 128 15.97 -27.69 3.73
C GLY A 128 16.32 -28.13 2.31
N GLU A 129 17.28 -29.05 2.16
CA GLU A 129 17.64 -29.62 0.85
C GLU A 129 16.53 -30.50 0.31
N LEU A 130 15.86 -31.24 1.19
CA LEU A 130 14.74 -32.10 0.84
C LEU A 130 13.52 -31.29 0.36
N LEU A 131 13.21 -30.18 1.04
CA LEU A 131 12.18 -29.22 0.62
C LEU A 131 12.50 -28.59 -0.74
N LYS A 132 13.78 -28.27 -0.99
CA LYS A 132 14.25 -27.77 -2.29
C LYS A 132 14.11 -28.82 -3.39
N ARG A 133 14.55 -30.07 -3.13
CA ARG A 133 14.46 -31.18 -4.08
C ARG A 133 13.02 -31.49 -4.48
N ARG A 134 12.09 -31.44 -3.52
CA ARG A 134 10.65 -31.63 -3.77
C ARG A 134 9.97 -30.42 -4.44
N GLY A 135 10.68 -29.33 -4.67
CA GLY A 135 10.16 -28.10 -5.27
C GLY A 135 9.22 -27.32 -4.36
N LEU A 136 9.24 -27.60 -3.05
CA LEU A 136 8.47 -26.89 -2.02
C LEU A 136 9.15 -25.57 -1.61
N LEU A 137 10.44 -25.43 -1.88
CA LEU A 137 11.21 -24.20 -1.70
C LEU A 137 12.13 -23.96 -2.90
N THR A 138 12.30 -22.70 -3.27
CA THR A 138 13.42 -22.29 -4.13
C THR A 138 14.71 -22.12 -3.34
N GLU A 139 15.85 -22.05 -4.03
CA GLU A 139 17.13 -21.77 -3.37
C GLU A 139 17.14 -20.38 -2.70
N GLY A 140 16.50 -19.38 -3.33
CA GLY A 140 16.36 -18.04 -2.77
C GLY A 140 15.51 -18.05 -1.49
N GLU A 141 14.37 -18.74 -1.52
CA GLU A 141 13.50 -18.89 -0.36
C GLU A 141 14.20 -19.65 0.78
N LEU A 142 14.90 -20.75 0.48
CA LEU A 142 15.66 -21.50 1.47
C LEU A 142 16.73 -20.62 2.14
N LYS A 143 17.51 -19.87 1.37
CA LYS A 143 18.51 -18.92 1.91
C LYS A 143 17.84 -17.88 2.82
N ALA A 144 16.71 -17.32 2.39
CA ALA A 144 16.00 -16.29 3.13
C ALA A 144 15.44 -16.81 4.47
N VAL A 145 14.85 -18.00 4.49
CA VAL A 145 14.31 -18.61 5.72
C VAL A 145 15.43 -19.03 6.66
N LEU A 146 16.55 -19.53 6.14
CA LEU A 146 17.72 -19.84 6.96
C LEU A 146 18.33 -18.57 7.57
N ALA A 147 18.40 -17.47 6.83
CA ALA A 147 18.82 -16.18 7.36
C ALA A 147 17.86 -15.68 8.46
N PHE A 148 16.55 -15.81 8.22
CA PHE A 148 15.50 -15.49 9.20
C PHE A 148 15.64 -16.33 10.48
N GLN A 149 15.85 -17.64 10.35
CA GLN A 149 16.04 -18.56 11.48
C GLN A 149 17.36 -18.29 12.21
N LYS A 150 18.44 -17.94 11.51
CA LYS A 150 19.74 -17.60 12.11
C LYS A 150 19.64 -16.33 12.97
N GLN A 151 18.82 -15.37 12.57
CA GLN A 151 18.58 -14.16 13.34
C GLN A 151 17.79 -14.43 14.65
N GLN A 152 17.07 -15.54 14.72
CA GLN A 152 16.46 -16.01 15.96
C GLN A 152 17.50 -16.66 16.89
N GLY A 153 17.38 -16.42 18.19
CA GLY A 153 18.31 -16.91 19.21
C GLY A 153 19.58 -16.06 19.36
N ILE A 154 19.76 -15.00 18.55
CA ILE A 154 20.84 -14.03 18.78
C ILE A 154 20.52 -13.24 20.05
N GLU A 155 21.43 -13.27 21.03
CA GLU A 155 21.25 -12.58 22.32
C GLU A 155 21.13 -11.06 22.16
N LYS A 156 21.93 -10.47 21.25
CA LYS A 156 21.97 -9.05 20.93
C LYS A 156 21.59 -8.78 19.46
N PRO A 157 20.30 -8.86 19.11
CA PRO A 157 19.85 -8.54 17.76
C PRO A 157 19.88 -7.03 17.53
N VAL A 158 20.07 -6.63 16.27
CA VAL A 158 20.12 -5.23 15.82
C VAL A 158 18.81 -4.49 16.10
N THR A 159 17.67 -5.19 16.02
CA THR A 159 16.35 -4.68 16.41
C THR A 159 15.66 -5.68 17.33
N ARG A 160 14.91 -5.18 18.30
CA ARG A 160 14.18 -5.97 19.31
C ARG A 160 12.68 -5.74 19.24
N LYS A 161 12.18 -5.04 18.22
CA LYS A 161 10.79 -4.55 18.13
C LYS A 161 9.73 -5.64 18.29
N LEU A 162 10.01 -6.87 17.83
CA LEU A 162 9.11 -8.01 17.99
C LEU A 162 9.32 -8.78 19.30
N ARG A 163 10.23 -8.39 20.20
CA ARG A 163 10.34 -9.04 21.52
C ARG A 163 9.14 -8.67 22.38
N LEU A 164 8.72 -9.60 23.24
CA LEU A 164 7.55 -9.45 24.12
C LEU A 164 7.55 -8.10 24.86
N GLY A 165 8.67 -7.72 25.47
CA GLY A 165 8.79 -6.46 26.21
C GLY A 165 8.59 -5.21 25.34
N GLU A 166 9.19 -5.17 24.15
CA GLU A 166 9.03 -4.03 23.23
C GLU A 166 7.61 -3.95 22.67
N LEU A 167 6.95 -5.10 22.43
CA LEU A 167 5.55 -5.14 22.01
C LEU A 167 4.60 -4.70 23.14
N LEU A 168 4.89 -5.04 24.39
CA LEU A 168 4.12 -4.53 25.53
C LEU A 168 4.22 -3.01 25.65
N VAL A 169 5.38 -2.43 25.32
CA VAL A 169 5.55 -0.96 25.24
C VAL A 169 4.80 -0.40 24.03
N ALA A 170 4.97 -0.99 22.84
CA ALA A 170 4.32 -0.52 21.61
C ALA A 170 2.79 -0.59 21.66
N THR A 171 2.24 -1.51 22.45
CA THR A 171 0.79 -1.66 22.68
C THR A 171 0.29 -0.86 23.88
N ASN A 172 1.12 0.02 24.47
CA ASN A 172 0.82 0.85 25.64
C ASN A 172 0.37 0.06 26.88
N GLN A 173 0.77 -1.21 27.01
CA GLN A 173 0.45 -2.05 28.18
C GLN A 173 1.44 -1.86 29.31
N ILE A 174 2.69 -1.49 28.98
CA ILE A 174 3.71 -1.09 29.95
C ILE A 174 4.44 0.16 29.45
N THR A 175 5.03 0.90 30.36
CA THR A 175 5.92 2.02 30.06
C THR A 175 7.35 1.54 29.79
N ARG A 176 8.15 2.39 29.12
CA ARG A 176 9.57 2.12 28.89
C ARG A 176 10.33 1.89 30.20
N LYS A 177 10.02 2.68 31.23
CA LYS A 177 10.62 2.56 32.57
C LYS A 177 10.31 1.19 33.20
N GLN A 178 9.04 0.77 33.16
CA GLN A 178 8.63 -0.55 33.67
C GLN A 178 9.35 -1.70 32.95
N LEU A 179 9.53 -1.60 31.63
CA LEU A 179 10.30 -2.59 30.88
C LEU A 179 11.78 -2.62 31.32
N GLU A 180 12.41 -1.46 31.47
CA GLU A 180 13.82 -1.36 31.86
C GLU A 180 14.07 -1.91 33.27
N ASP A 181 13.18 -1.62 34.21
CA ASP A 181 13.28 -2.11 35.57
C ASP A 181 13.04 -3.64 35.63
N ALA A 182 12.09 -4.15 34.85
CA ALA A 182 11.88 -5.59 34.71
C ALA A 182 13.09 -6.29 34.04
N LEU A 183 13.74 -5.66 33.06
CA LEU A 183 14.96 -6.18 32.43
C LEU A 183 16.17 -6.20 33.40
N LYS A 184 16.29 -5.22 34.30
CA LYS A 184 17.31 -5.25 35.36
C LYS A 184 17.08 -6.44 36.30
N LYS A 185 15.83 -6.64 36.73
CA LYS A 185 15.42 -7.78 37.58
C LYS A 185 15.60 -9.12 36.88
N GLN A 186 15.40 -9.20 35.56
CA GLN A 186 15.60 -10.41 34.78
C GLN A 186 17.04 -10.92 34.83
N LYS A 187 18.04 -10.02 34.85
CA LYS A 187 19.46 -10.39 34.91
C LYS A 187 19.82 -11.15 36.19
N VAL A 188 19.13 -10.83 37.28
CA VAL A 188 19.40 -11.40 38.62
C VAL A 188 18.54 -12.62 38.89
N SER A 189 17.26 -12.59 38.48
CA SER A 189 16.28 -13.62 38.81
C SER A 189 16.25 -14.82 37.84
N ARG A 190 16.85 -14.72 36.64
CA ARG A 190 16.71 -15.68 35.52
C ARG A 190 15.27 -16.00 35.09
N LYS A 191 14.25 -15.32 35.63
CA LYS A 191 12.84 -15.47 35.27
C LYS A 191 12.55 -14.91 33.89
N ARG A 192 11.42 -15.30 33.28
CA ARG A 192 10.99 -14.72 32.00
C ARG A 192 10.48 -13.30 32.24
N ILE A 193 10.71 -12.39 31.29
CA ILE A 193 10.28 -10.99 31.41
C ILE A 193 8.76 -10.87 31.65
N GLY A 194 7.96 -11.76 31.04
CA GLY A 194 6.51 -11.81 31.28
C GLY A 194 6.15 -12.18 32.71
N GLU A 195 6.87 -13.13 33.33
CA GLU A 195 6.65 -13.51 34.72
C GLU A 195 6.96 -12.35 35.67
N ILE A 196 8.09 -11.67 35.44
CA ILE A 196 8.50 -10.51 36.24
C ILE A 196 7.46 -9.39 36.13
N LEU A 197 6.97 -9.09 34.92
CA LEU A 197 5.97 -8.04 34.73
C LEU A 197 4.61 -8.38 35.38
N ILE A 198 4.27 -9.67 35.48
CA ILE A 198 3.08 -10.14 36.19
C ILE A 198 3.28 -10.03 37.71
N GLU A 199 4.43 -10.46 38.22
CA GLU A 199 4.77 -10.38 39.66
C GLU A 199 4.79 -8.93 40.16
N GLU A 200 5.25 -7.99 39.34
CA GLU A 200 5.27 -6.55 39.63
C GLU A 200 3.90 -5.88 39.44
N GLY A 201 2.87 -6.63 39.04
CA GLY A 201 1.51 -6.12 38.84
C GLY A 201 1.37 -5.15 37.65
N HIS A 202 2.37 -5.09 36.76
CA HIS A 202 2.33 -4.21 35.58
C HIS A 202 1.46 -4.77 34.46
N VAL A 203 1.34 -6.10 34.37
CA VAL A 203 0.51 -6.78 33.36
C VAL A 203 -0.22 -7.98 33.96
N LYS A 204 -1.38 -8.32 33.39
CA LYS A 204 -2.13 -9.53 33.71
C LYS A 204 -1.64 -10.72 32.86
N PRO A 205 -1.79 -11.98 33.31
CA PRO A 205 -1.45 -13.15 32.51
C PRO A 205 -2.11 -13.17 31.13
N GLN A 206 -3.38 -12.78 31.05
CA GLN A 206 -4.15 -12.71 29.80
C GLN A 206 -3.57 -11.70 28.82
N GLN A 207 -2.99 -10.60 29.32
CA GLN A 207 -2.34 -9.58 28.50
C GLN A 207 -1.04 -10.12 27.88
N VAL A 208 -0.25 -10.86 28.65
CA VAL A 208 0.96 -11.52 28.15
C VAL A 208 0.61 -12.55 27.08
N ASP A 209 -0.41 -13.38 27.30
CA ASP A 209 -0.88 -14.35 26.31
C ASP A 209 -1.35 -13.70 25.01
N TYR A 210 -2.09 -12.59 25.13
CA TYR A 210 -2.53 -11.80 23.98
C TYR A 210 -1.33 -11.27 23.19
N VAL A 211 -0.34 -10.67 23.86
CA VAL A 211 0.85 -10.14 23.16
C VAL A 211 1.71 -11.24 22.57
N LEU A 212 1.79 -12.43 23.17
CA LEU A 212 2.48 -13.58 22.57
C LEU A 212 1.80 -14.04 21.28
N LYS A 213 0.47 -14.07 21.23
CA LYS A 213 -0.28 -14.34 19.98
C LYS A 213 -0.04 -13.25 18.93
N LEU A 214 -0.03 -11.99 19.35
CA LEU A 214 0.26 -10.85 18.48
C LEU A 214 1.69 -10.93 17.91
N GLN A 215 2.68 -11.18 18.77
CA GLN A 215 4.07 -11.40 18.41
C GLN A 215 4.17 -12.49 17.34
N HIS A 216 3.49 -13.62 17.55
CA HIS A 216 3.49 -14.72 16.60
C HIS A 216 2.98 -14.29 15.22
N LYS A 217 1.83 -13.60 15.15
CA LYS A 217 1.25 -13.09 13.91
C LYS A 217 2.20 -12.12 13.18
N LEU A 218 2.87 -11.23 13.91
CA LEU A 218 3.81 -10.27 13.33
C LEU A 218 5.09 -10.93 12.80
N VAL A 219 5.63 -11.93 13.52
CA VAL A 219 6.78 -12.73 13.05
C VAL A 219 6.39 -13.51 11.79
N THR A 220 5.19 -14.06 11.73
CA THR A 220 4.67 -14.74 10.52
C THR A 220 4.54 -13.77 9.35
N ALA A 221 4.01 -12.56 9.56
CA ALA A 221 3.92 -11.53 8.52
C ALA A 221 5.32 -11.15 7.98
N ALA A 222 6.30 -11.01 8.88
CA ALA A 222 7.68 -10.73 8.50
C ALA A 222 8.29 -11.85 7.64
N LEU A 223 8.05 -13.11 8.03
CA LEU A 223 8.52 -14.26 7.27
C LEU A 223 7.88 -14.34 5.87
N ILE A 224 6.58 -14.09 5.76
CA ILE A 224 5.87 -14.09 4.46
C ILE A 224 6.39 -12.97 3.56
N ALA A 225 6.68 -11.79 4.11
CA ALA A 225 7.28 -10.69 3.36
C ALA A 225 8.65 -11.10 2.80
N VAL A 226 9.52 -11.68 3.63
CA VAL A 226 10.85 -12.17 3.23
C VAL A 226 10.75 -13.24 2.14
N LEU A 227 9.87 -14.24 2.32
CA LEU A 227 9.63 -15.29 1.33
C LEU A 227 9.08 -14.75 0.01
N SER A 228 8.13 -13.81 0.07
CA SER A 228 7.53 -13.19 -1.12
C SER A 228 8.55 -12.41 -1.96
N ILE A 229 9.55 -11.79 -1.32
CA ILE A 229 10.61 -11.05 -2.00
C ILE A 229 11.62 -12.03 -2.61
N ALA A 230 11.97 -13.09 -1.87
CA ALA A 230 12.91 -14.12 -2.30
C ALA A 230 12.36 -15.04 -3.41
N GLY A 231 11.04 -15.26 -3.46
CA GLY A 231 10.33 -16.12 -4.41
C GLY A 231 10.06 -15.51 -5.79
N THR A 232 10.71 -14.41 -6.16
CA THR A 232 10.62 -13.82 -7.52
C THR A 232 11.23 -14.71 -8.62
N VAL A 233 11.68 -15.91 -8.27
CA VAL A 233 11.90 -17.05 -9.18
C VAL A 233 10.82 -18.09 -8.89
N ILE A 234 9.94 -18.35 -9.86
CA ILE A 234 8.72 -19.16 -9.71
C ILE A 234 9.04 -20.59 -9.20
N PRO A 235 8.56 -21.02 -8.01
CA PRO A 235 8.58 -22.44 -7.64
C PRO A 235 7.56 -23.24 -8.46
N LYS A 236 7.97 -24.43 -8.92
CA LYS A 236 7.29 -25.22 -9.96
C LYS A 236 6.13 -26.11 -9.49
N LYS A 237 5.68 -26.03 -8.22
CA LYS A 237 4.48 -26.74 -7.74
C LYS A 237 3.80 -25.95 -6.62
N ALA A 238 2.61 -25.41 -6.91
CA ALA A 238 1.65 -24.99 -5.91
C ALA A 238 0.61 -26.11 -5.74
N TYR A 239 0.56 -26.74 -4.55
CA TYR A 239 -0.49 -27.68 -4.20
C TYR A 239 -1.82 -26.93 -4.08
N THR A 240 -2.73 -27.17 -5.03
CA THR A 240 -4.17 -26.93 -4.86
C THR A 240 -4.82 -28.31 -4.81
N ALA A 241 -5.68 -28.55 -3.83
CA ALA A 241 -6.56 -29.72 -3.83
C ALA A 241 -7.46 -29.65 -5.09
N GLY A 242 -7.46 -30.73 -5.89
CA GLY A 242 -7.89 -30.79 -7.30
C GLY A 242 -9.41 -30.75 -7.58
N PRO A 243 -9.90 -31.32 -8.71
CA PRO A 243 -9.21 -31.85 -9.89
C PRO A 243 -9.30 -30.94 -11.13
N SER A 244 -8.27 -31.08 -11.97
CA SER A 244 -8.01 -30.36 -13.20
C SER A 244 -8.75 -30.98 -14.39
N ILE A 245 -9.31 -30.13 -15.25
CA ILE A 245 -9.26 -30.39 -16.69
C ILE A 245 -8.00 -29.69 -17.21
N SER A 246 -7.11 -30.48 -17.79
CA SER A 246 -5.85 -30.05 -18.36
C SER A 246 -6.10 -29.24 -19.64
N GLY A 247 -5.82 -27.95 -19.56
CA GLY A 247 -5.47 -27.10 -20.70
C GLY A 247 -4.28 -26.27 -20.25
N SER A 248 -3.19 -26.26 -21.00
CA SER A 248 -1.98 -25.52 -20.67
C SER A 248 -2.25 -24.02 -20.57
N ALA A 249 -2.66 -23.53 -19.41
CA ALA A 249 -2.71 -22.11 -19.16
C ALA A 249 -1.29 -21.67 -18.79
N LYS A 250 -0.54 -21.19 -19.78
CA LYS A 250 0.50 -20.19 -19.54
C LYS A 250 -0.16 -19.10 -18.69
N VAL A 251 0.13 -19.07 -17.39
CA VAL A 251 -0.26 -17.93 -16.55
C VAL A 251 0.67 -16.79 -16.92
N VAL A 252 0.33 -16.11 -18.02
CA VAL A 252 0.69 -14.72 -18.21
C VAL A 252 0.03 -14.00 -17.03
N VAL A 253 0.81 -13.61 -16.03
CA VAL A 253 0.34 -12.73 -14.96
C VAL A 253 0.05 -11.39 -15.61
N THR A 254 -1.12 -11.23 -16.22
CA THR A 254 -1.68 -9.91 -16.45
C THR A 254 -2.08 -9.42 -15.08
N ALA A 255 -1.20 -8.65 -14.43
CA ALA A 255 -1.65 -7.75 -13.39
C ALA A 255 -2.79 -6.94 -14.02
N ARG A 256 -4.05 -7.18 -13.61
CA ARG A 256 -5.14 -6.27 -13.94
C ARG A 256 -4.85 -4.99 -13.19
N VAL A 257 -4.04 -4.15 -13.81
CA VAL A 257 -3.83 -2.77 -13.42
C VAL A 257 -5.20 -2.12 -13.53
N MET A 258 -5.85 -1.87 -12.40
CA MET A 258 -7.12 -1.15 -12.41
C MET A 258 -6.90 0.20 -13.10
N PRO A 259 -7.84 0.63 -13.96
CA PRO A 259 -7.84 1.97 -14.51
C PRO A 259 -7.65 2.98 -13.36
N CYS A 260 -6.62 3.82 -13.47
CA CYS A 260 -6.26 4.90 -12.56
C CYS A 260 -5.93 6.14 -13.39
N ALA A 261 -6.74 7.17 -13.24
CA ALA A 261 -6.70 8.41 -13.98
C ALA A 261 -6.60 9.50 -12.94
N GLN A 262 -5.52 10.25 -13.02
CA GLN A 262 -5.18 11.31 -12.11
C GLN A 262 -5.10 12.60 -12.91
N LEU A 263 -5.83 13.61 -12.45
CA LEU A 263 -5.79 14.96 -12.99
C LEU A 263 -5.05 15.85 -12.00
N LYS A 264 -4.09 16.63 -12.47
CA LYS A 264 -3.57 17.79 -11.75
C LYS A 264 -3.87 19.04 -12.54
N ILE A 265 -4.40 20.05 -11.87
CA ILE A 265 -4.57 21.37 -12.43
C ILE A 265 -3.29 22.15 -12.14
N LEU A 266 -2.54 22.48 -13.19
CA LEU A 266 -1.27 23.22 -13.09
C LEU A 266 -1.53 24.73 -13.00
N SER A 267 -2.52 25.21 -13.75
CA SER A 267 -3.04 26.58 -13.66
C SER A 267 -4.48 26.60 -14.15
N GLN A 268 -5.30 27.49 -13.58
CA GLN A 268 -6.67 27.72 -14.01
C GLN A 268 -7.06 29.16 -13.73
N SER A 269 -7.77 29.79 -14.66
CA SER A 269 -8.40 31.10 -14.43
C SER A 269 -9.42 30.99 -13.30
N MET A 270 -9.31 31.88 -12.32
CA MET A 270 -10.22 31.92 -11.18
C MET A 270 -11.48 32.75 -11.46
N GLU A 271 -11.42 33.61 -12.48
CA GLU A 271 -12.46 34.58 -12.80
C GLU A 271 -12.78 34.57 -14.30
N LEU A 272 -14.04 34.89 -14.60
CA LEU A 272 -14.60 35.08 -15.93
C LEU A 272 -15.01 36.56 -16.06
N VAL A 273 -14.33 37.30 -16.93
CA VAL A 273 -14.64 38.70 -17.21
C VAL A 273 -15.48 38.78 -18.49
N ILE A 274 -16.67 39.37 -18.39
CA ILE A 274 -17.58 39.58 -19.51
C ILE A 274 -17.68 41.08 -19.79
N THR A 275 -17.38 41.47 -21.03
CA THR A 275 -17.49 42.85 -21.49
C THR A 275 -18.76 43.08 -22.30
N ASN A 276 -19.15 44.34 -22.48
CA ASN A 276 -20.26 44.71 -23.38
C ASN A 276 -20.05 44.21 -24.82
N ARG A 277 -18.80 44.09 -25.27
CA ARG A 277 -18.46 43.55 -26.59
C ARG A 277 -18.69 42.03 -26.68
N ASP A 278 -18.53 41.31 -25.57
CA ASP A 278 -18.78 39.86 -25.52
C ASP A 278 -20.28 39.56 -25.57
N ILE A 279 -21.08 40.36 -24.86
CA ILE A 279 -22.54 40.26 -24.86
C ILE A 279 -23.10 40.56 -26.26
N ALA A 280 -22.61 41.61 -26.92
CA ALA A 280 -23.01 41.96 -28.28
C ALA A 280 -22.67 40.84 -29.31
N ARG A 281 -21.56 40.12 -29.10
CA ARG A 281 -21.16 38.96 -29.91
C ARG A 281 -21.89 37.67 -29.53
N GLY A 282 -22.50 37.61 -28.35
CA GLY A 282 -23.18 36.43 -27.82
C GLY A 282 -22.25 35.35 -27.25
N TYR A 283 -20.95 35.62 -27.12
CA TYR A 283 -19.99 34.69 -26.54
C TYR A 283 -18.72 35.38 -26.01
N VAL A 284 -18.01 34.71 -25.11
CA VAL A 284 -16.69 35.13 -24.60
C VAL A 284 -15.65 34.02 -24.79
N ASP A 285 -14.51 34.39 -25.38
CA ASP A 285 -13.37 33.49 -25.67
C ASP A 285 -12.26 33.67 -24.63
N ILE A 286 -11.79 32.56 -24.07
CA ILE A 286 -10.77 32.54 -23.02
C ILE A 286 -9.70 31.51 -23.40
N PRO A 287 -8.65 31.94 -24.13
CA PRO A 287 -7.59 31.05 -24.55
C PRO A 287 -6.75 30.59 -23.36
N ALA A 288 -6.31 29.33 -23.39
CA ALA A 288 -5.40 28.72 -22.40
C ALA A 288 -5.82 28.94 -20.93
N ALA A 289 -7.12 29.01 -20.65
CA ALA A 289 -7.66 29.31 -19.33
C ALA A 289 -7.43 28.18 -18.31
N SER A 290 -7.07 26.97 -18.76
CA SER A 290 -6.63 25.91 -17.85
C SER A 290 -5.47 25.12 -18.42
N ARG A 291 -4.45 24.87 -17.61
CA ARG A 291 -3.35 23.97 -17.92
C ARG A 291 -3.45 22.77 -16.99
N ILE A 292 -3.52 21.58 -17.55
CA ILE A 292 -3.72 20.35 -16.79
C ILE A 292 -2.71 19.28 -17.16
N GLU A 293 -2.35 18.45 -16.19
CA GLU A 293 -1.56 17.23 -16.37
C GLU A 293 -2.46 16.02 -16.11
N ILE A 294 -2.55 15.12 -17.08
CA ILE A 294 -3.34 13.89 -17.00
C ILE A 294 -2.40 12.71 -16.98
N LYS A 295 -2.57 11.83 -15.99
CA LYS A 295 -1.88 10.54 -15.92
C LYS A 295 -2.93 9.43 -15.91
N ASN A 296 -2.91 8.58 -16.93
CA ASN A 296 -3.81 7.45 -17.05
C ASN A 296 -3.02 6.17 -17.31
N ASN A 297 -3.49 5.03 -16.81
CA ASN A 297 -2.92 3.71 -17.07
C ASN A 297 -3.86 2.79 -17.88
N ASN A 298 -5.04 3.29 -18.28
CA ASN A 298 -6.01 2.55 -19.10
C ASN A 298 -5.71 2.76 -20.59
N PRO A 299 -5.40 1.69 -21.36
CA PRO A 299 -5.20 1.77 -22.81
C PRO A 299 -6.41 2.30 -23.58
N ALA A 300 -7.62 2.17 -23.03
CA ALA A 300 -8.86 2.71 -23.62
C ALA A 300 -8.98 4.25 -23.48
N GLY A 301 -8.04 4.91 -22.81
CA GLY A 301 -8.08 6.34 -22.55
C GLY A 301 -8.82 6.71 -21.27
N CYS A 302 -9.09 8.00 -21.10
CA CYS A 302 -9.85 8.54 -19.96
C CYS A 302 -10.82 9.62 -20.42
N LEU A 303 -11.81 9.90 -19.59
CA LEU A 303 -12.78 10.97 -19.80
C LEU A 303 -12.38 12.17 -18.96
N LEU A 304 -12.11 13.31 -19.60
CA LEU A 304 -12.13 14.59 -18.92
C LEU A 304 -13.59 14.99 -18.74
N VAL A 305 -14.03 15.24 -17.52
CA VAL A 305 -15.42 15.59 -17.21
C VAL A 305 -15.47 17.03 -16.76
N PHE A 306 -16.39 17.79 -17.34
CA PHE A 306 -16.63 19.20 -17.06
C PHE A 306 -18.02 19.36 -16.44
N GLU A 307 -18.05 19.94 -15.25
CA GLU A 307 -19.26 20.16 -14.46
C GLU A 307 -19.29 21.62 -13.98
N GLY A 308 -20.47 22.21 -13.73
CA GLY A 308 -20.57 23.56 -13.14
C GLY A 308 -21.36 24.60 -13.93
N LEU A 309 -21.87 24.26 -15.12
CA LEU A 309 -22.68 25.15 -15.97
C LEU A 309 -24.11 25.45 -15.43
N GLY A 310 -24.38 25.25 -14.14
CA GLY A 310 -25.73 25.31 -13.55
C GLY A 310 -25.84 26.10 -12.24
N GLY A 311 -24.94 27.07 -12.00
CA GLY A 311 -24.97 27.94 -10.82
C GLY A 311 -25.73 29.26 -11.05
N PRO A 312 -25.49 30.33 -10.26
CA PRO A 312 -26.16 31.65 -10.40
C PRO A 312 -25.92 32.37 -11.74
N MET A 313 -25.18 31.75 -12.66
CA MET A 313 -24.88 32.21 -14.02
C MET A 313 -25.79 31.54 -15.05
N ASN A 314 -27.12 31.59 -14.83
CA ASN A 314 -28.13 31.04 -15.74
C ASN A 314 -28.07 31.64 -17.17
N PHE A 315 -27.31 32.72 -17.35
CA PHE A 315 -27.08 33.34 -18.65
C PHE A 315 -26.04 32.61 -19.52
N ILE A 316 -25.32 31.61 -19.00
CA ILE A 316 -24.41 30.77 -19.81
C ILE A 316 -25.20 29.60 -20.39
N LYS A 317 -25.39 29.58 -21.71
CA LYS A 317 -26.18 28.54 -22.40
C LYS A 317 -25.39 27.27 -22.69
N GLY A 318 -24.07 27.39 -22.74
CA GLY A 318 -23.16 26.28 -23.01
C GLY A 318 -21.74 26.77 -23.22
N VAL A 319 -20.83 25.83 -23.43
CA VAL A 319 -19.40 26.11 -23.61
C VAL A 319 -18.80 25.20 -24.68
N TYR A 320 -17.98 25.78 -25.55
CA TYR A 320 -17.04 25.01 -26.35
C TYR A 320 -15.73 24.89 -25.61
N VAL A 321 -15.27 23.67 -25.39
CA VAL A 321 -13.98 23.38 -24.78
C VAL A 321 -13.03 22.89 -25.87
N ARG A 322 -11.89 23.56 -26.01
CA ARG A 322 -10.84 23.24 -26.99
C ARG A 322 -9.56 22.82 -26.26
N GLY A 323 -9.02 21.68 -26.61
CA GLY A 323 -7.77 21.20 -26.01
C GLY A 323 -7.34 19.84 -26.54
N GLY A 324 -6.03 19.59 -26.59
CA GLY A 324 -5.49 18.32 -27.11
C GLY A 324 -5.87 18.04 -28.57
N GLY A 325 -6.07 19.07 -29.38
CA GLY A 325 -6.48 18.95 -30.79
C GLY A 325 -7.95 18.60 -31.01
N ARG A 326 -8.80 18.71 -29.98
CA ARG A 326 -10.24 18.42 -30.04
C ARG A 326 -11.06 19.62 -29.56
N GLU A 327 -12.29 19.69 -30.05
CA GLU A 327 -13.30 20.66 -29.63
C GLU A 327 -14.60 19.91 -29.28
N VAL A 328 -15.22 20.26 -28.15
CA VAL A 328 -16.49 19.67 -27.70
C VAL A 328 -17.39 20.78 -27.20
N TYR A 329 -18.66 20.79 -27.64
CA TYR A 329 -19.71 21.66 -27.10
C TYR A 329 -20.49 20.93 -26.00
N MET A 330 -20.88 21.66 -24.95
CA MET A 330 -21.67 21.13 -23.85
C MET A 330 -22.57 22.21 -23.22
N GLU A 331 -23.79 21.84 -22.84
CA GLU A 331 -24.81 22.77 -22.32
C GLU A 331 -24.88 22.77 -20.79
N SER A 332 -25.00 21.61 -20.16
CA SER A 332 -25.16 21.46 -18.69
C SER A 332 -24.01 20.72 -18.02
N GLY A 333 -23.00 20.33 -18.79
CA GLY A 333 -21.89 19.47 -18.41
C GLY A 333 -21.58 18.50 -19.55
N GLY A 334 -20.36 17.97 -19.58
CA GLY A 334 -19.93 17.15 -20.70
C GLY A 334 -18.61 16.48 -20.43
N TRP A 335 -18.18 15.66 -21.40
CA TRP A 335 -16.91 14.98 -21.31
C TRP A 335 -16.14 15.05 -22.63
N MET A 336 -14.82 15.03 -22.51
CA MET A 336 -13.89 14.93 -23.63
C MET A 336 -13.03 13.68 -23.44
N THR A 337 -13.06 12.78 -24.43
CA THR A 337 -12.21 11.59 -24.40
C THR A 337 -10.75 11.97 -24.65
N GLN A 338 -9.84 11.36 -23.90
CA GLN A 338 -8.40 11.54 -24.04
C GLN A 338 -7.71 10.20 -24.29
N PRO A 339 -6.87 10.11 -25.34
CA PRO A 339 -6.17 8.87 -25.67
C PRO A 339 -5.15 8.52 -24.59
N TYR A 340 -4.80 7.24 -24.52
CA TYR A 340 -3.76 6.78 -23.60
C TYR A 340 -2.37 7.25 -24.04
N THR A 341 -1.63 7.88 -23.12
CA THR A 341 -0.21 8.20 -23.27
C THR A 341 0.60 7.52 -22.18
N ARG A 342 1.80 7.01 -22.52
CA ARG A 342 2.69 6.35 -21.56
C ARG A 342 3.26 7.31 -20.52
N THR A 343 3.46 8.57 -20.90
CA THR A 343 3.91 9.66 -20.04
C THR A 343 2.73 10.54 -19.64
N PRO A 344 2.80 11.23 -18.48
CA PRO A 344 1.84 12.28 -18.15
C PRO A 344 1.73 13.27 -19.32
N MET A 345 0.50 13.52 -19.74
CA MET A 345 0.21 14.45 -20.83
C MET A 345 -0.19 15.79 -20.23
N THR A 346 0.52 16.85 -20.63
CA THR A 346 0.11 18.22 -20.31
C THR A 346 -0.68 18.78 -21.46
N MET A 347 -1.80 19.45 -21.17
CA MET A 347 -2.59 20.15 -22.17
C MET A 347 -3.12 21.48 -21.67
N GLU A 348 -3.34 22.37 -22.61
CA GLU A 348 -3.98 23.67 -22.40
C GLU A 348 -5.40 23.62 -22.96
N LEU A 349 -6.33 24.09 -22.14
CA LEU A 349 -7.75 24.15 -22.45
C LEU A 349 -8.15 25.60 -22.65
N SER A 350 -8.78 25.86 -23.79
CA SER A 350 -9.40 27.13 -24.14
C SER A 350 -10.91 26.98 -24.15
N TYR A 351 -11.63 28.02 -23.76
CA TYR A 351 -13.07 27.97 -23.56
C TYR A 351 -13.76 29.08 -24.35
N ARG A 352 -14.90 28.76 -24.95
CA ARG A 352 -15.84 29.74 -25.49
C ARG A 352 -17.18 29.57 -24.79
N PHE A 353 -17.53 30.49 -23.90
CA PHE A 353 -18.84 30.46 -23.23
C PHE A 353 -19.86 31.17 -24.09
N VAL A 354 -20.98 30.49 -24.37
CA VAL A 354 -22.12 31.05 -25.11
C VAL A 354 -23.02 31.77 -24.12
N LEU A 355 -23.27 33.06 -24.38
CA LEU A 355 -24.02 33.95 -23.51
C LEU A 355 -25.45 34.11 -24.01
N SER A 356 -26.39 34.19 -23.08
CA SER A 356 -27.77 34.63 -23.33
C SER A 356 -27.85 36.16 -23.39
N GLN A 357 -29.00 36.69 -23.86
CA GLN A 357 -29.24 38.13 -23.91
C GLN A 357 -29.36 38.78 -22.52
N ASP A 358 -29.60 37.98 -21.47
CA ASP A 358 -29.71 38.45 -20.08
C ASP A 358 -28.34 38.59 -19.39
N ALA A 359 -27.25 38.28 -20.10
CA ALA A 359 -25.89 38.42 -19.57
C ALA A 359 -25.57 39.89 -19.28
N LYS A 360 -24.95 40.15 -18.12
CA LYS A 360 -24.50 41.49 -17.71
C LYS A 360 -22.97 41.57 -17.78
N PRO A 361 -22.41 42.75 -18.09
CA PRO A 361 -20.97 42.94 -18.01
C PRO A 361 -20.52 42.88 -16.55
N GLY A 362 -19.37 42.26 -16.29
CA GLY A 362 -18.85 42.10 -14.95
C GLY A 362 -17.82 40.98 -14.82
N THR A 363 -17.28 40.84 -13.61
CA THR A 363 -16.37 39.76 -13.23
C THR A 363 -17.14 38.72 -12.42
N TYR A 364 -17.08 37.48 -12.87
CA TYR A 364 -17.76 36.34 -12.27
C TYR A 364 -16.73 35.30 -11.82
N ASN A 365 -17.10 34.45 -10.87
CA ASN A 365 -16.28 33.29 -10.52
C ASN A 365 -16.21 32.31 -11.70
N TRP A 366 -15.09 31.61 -11.83
CA TRP A 366 -14.92 30.63 -12.88
C TRP A 366 -16.03 29.54 -12.86
N PRO A 367 -16.77 29.35 -13.95
CA PRO A 367 -18.00 28.54 -13.95
C PRO A 367 -17.78 27.03 -14.15
N LEU A 368 -16.54 26.55 -14.34
CA LEU A 368 -16.27 25.15 -14.69
C LEU A 368 -15.32 24.45 -13.72
N THR A 369 -15.73 23.27 -13.28
CA THR A 369 -14.90 22.30 -12.58
C THR A 369 -14.48 21.20 -13.55
N ILE A 370 -13.21 20.82 -13.49
CA ILE A 370 -12.62 19.79 -14.34
C ILE A 370 -12.27 18.59 -13.46
N SER A 371 -12.73 17.41 -13.85
CA SER A 371 -12.37 16.14 -13.21
C SER A 371 -11.99 15.11 -14.27
N VAL A 372 -11.49 13.95 -13.83
CA VAL A 372 -11.17 12.84 -14.74
C VAL A 372 -11.86 11.57 -14.28
N ARG A 373 -12.42 10.82 -15.23
CA ARG A 373 -13.03 9.51 -15.01
C ARG A 373 -12.45 8.48 -15.97
N HIS A 374 -12.65 7.22 -15.64
CA HIS A 374 -12.30 6.10 -16.50
C HIS A 374 -13.37 5.88 -17.58
N VAL A 375 -12.91 5.54 -18.78
CA VAL A 375 -13.77 4.93 -19.81
C VAL A 375 -14.10 3.51 -19.39
#